data_AF-A0AAW6SA87-F1
#
_entry.id   AF-A0AAW6SA87-F1
#
_cell.length_a   1.000
_cell.length_b   1.000
_cell.length_c   1.000
_cell.angle_alpha   90.00
_cell.angle_beta   90.00
_cell.angle_gamma   90.00
#
_symmetry.space_group_name_H-M   'P 1'
#
loop_
_entity.id
_entity.type
_entity.pdbx_description
1 polymer ?
#
loop_
_entity_poly.entity_id
_entity_poly.type
_entity_poly.pdbx_seq_one_letter_code
_entity_poly.pdbx_strand_id
1 'polypeptide(L)' 'MAIETEVGSITAFDNVNGQGILATVEFKDYDMPHEGIRVFVKLPLNKDASIADIESQATEDAKLQLKKLVSGF' A
#
# COMPACT_ATOMS: atom_id res chain seq x y z
N MET A 1 -16.71 -14.62 -5.13
CA MET A 1 -15.27 -14.35 -5.01
C MET A 1 -15.13 -12.87 -4.70
N ALA A 2 -14.73 -12.54 -3.48
CA ALA A 2 -14.49 -11.17 -3.06
C ALA A 2 -12.99 -11.03 -2.83
N ILE A 3 -12.33 -10.18 -3.63
CA ILE A 3 -10.96 -9.79 -3.36
C ILE A 3 -11.00 -8.83 -2.17
N GLU A 4 -10.29 -9.18 -1.10
CA GLU A 4 -10.13 -8.32 0.07
C GLU A 4 -8.85 -7.50 -0.06
N THR A 5 -8.89 -6.26 0.45
CA THR A 5 -7.71 -5.37 0.48
C THR A 5 -7.27 -5.21 1.92
N GLU A 6 -6.01 -5.52 2.20
CA GLU A 6 -5.42 -5.37 3.53
C GLU A 6 -4.22 -4.43 3.47
N VAL A 7 -4.13 -3.54 4.46
CA VAL A 7 -2.98 -2.65 4.63
C VAL A 7 -2.26 -3.07 5.91
N GLY A 8 -0.94 -3.25 5.81
CA GLY A 8 -0.13 -3.71 6.93
C GLY A 8 1.31 -3.20 6.85
N SER A 9 2.10 -3.58 7.85
CA SER A 9 3.51 -3.18 7.96
C SER A 9 3.73 -1.66 7.84
N ILE A 10 2.82 -0.86 8.42
CA ILE A 10 2.89 0.60 8.39
C ILE A 10 4.04 1.05 9.30
N THR A 11 5.06 1.68 8.72
CA THR A 11 6.25 2.18 9.44
C THR A 11 6.63 3.57 8.97
N ALA A 12 6.62 4.54 9.89
CA ALA A 12 7.13 5.89 9.62
C ALA A 12 8.66 5.93 9.75
N PHE A 13 9.31 6.75 8.93
CA PHE A 13 10.74 7.02 9.03
C PHE A 13 11.04 8.50 8.78
N ASP A 14 12.05 9.01 9.48
CA ASP A 14 12.57 10.38 9.37
C ASP A 14 14.06 10.30 9.73
N ASN A 15 14.92 10.12 8.73
CA ASN A 15 16.36 9.93 8.92
C ASN A 15 17.18 10.50 7.74
N VAL A 16 18.50 10.27 7.75
CA VAL A 16 19.43 10.78 6.73
C VAL A 16 19.10 10.31 5.30
N ASN A 17 18.34 9.24 5.14
CA ASN A 17 17.89 8.71 3.84
C ASN A 17 16.53 9.30 3.40
N GLY A 18 16.01 10.28 4.13
CA GLY A 18 14.76 10.97 3.89
C GLY A 18 13.68 10.64 4.91
N GLN A 19 12.46 11.01 4.55
CA GLN A 19 11.28 10.84 5.40
C GLN A 19 10.11 10.26 4.62
N GLY A 20 9.23 9.55 5.32
CA GLY A 20 8.03 8.98 4.74
C GLY A 20 7.33 7.97 5.63
N ILE A 21 6.31 7.33 5.07
CA ILE A 21 5.63 6.18 5.66
C ILE A 21 5.72 5.04 4.65
N LEU A 22 6.21 3.90 5.09
CA LEU A 22 6.21 2.66 4.32
C LEU A 22 4.98 1.85 4.72
N ALA A 23 4.27 1.30 3.76
CA ALA A 23 3.14 0.40 3.99
C ALA A 23 3.15 -0.73 2.95
N THR A 24 2.54 -1.85 3.30
CA THR A 24 2.28 -2.96 2.38
C THR A 24 0.78 -3.02 2.15
N VAL A 25 0.36 -3.08 0.88
CA VAL A 25 -1.04 -3.30 0.49
C VAL A 25 -1.14 -4.66 -0.18
N GLU A 26 -2.03 -5.50 0.31
CA GLU A 26 -2.28 -6.84 -0.22
C GLU A 26 -3.70 -6.94 -0.77
N PHE A 27 -3.83 -7.35 -2.03
CA PHE A 27 -5.10 -7.72 -2.66
C PHE A 27 -5.18 -9.24 -2.64
N LYS A 28 -6.00 -9.79 -1.74
CA LYS A 28 -6.08 -11.24 -1.50
C LYS A 28 -7.39 -11.80 -1.99
N ASP A 29 -7.32 -12.93 -2.69
CA ASP A 29 -8.44 -13.84 -2.81
C ASP A 29 -8.26 -14.93 -1.74
N TYR A 30 -9.17 -14.98 -0.77
CA TYR A 30 -9.10 -15.96 0.32
C TYR A 30 -9.44 -17.38 -0.13
N ASP A 31 -10.16 -17.54 -1.24
CA ASP A 31 -10.41 -18.85 -1.85
C ASP A 31 -9.18 -19.30 -2.65
N MET A 32 -8.34 -18.37 -3.11
CA MET A 32 -7.13 -18.60 -3.92
C MET A 32 -5.92 -17.84 -3.36
N PRO A 33 -5.37 -18.24 -2.19
CA PRO A 33 -4.39 -17.45 -1.44
C PRO A 33 -3.04 -17.25 -2.15
N HIS A 34 -2.75 -18.05 -3.18
CA HIS A 34 -1.53 -17.95 -3.99
C HIS A 34 -1.65 -16.95 -5.16
N GLU A 35 -2.85 -16.45 -5.46
CA GLU A 35 -3.10 -15.50 -6.55
C GLU A 35 -3.11 -14.03 -6.08
N GLY A 36 -2.82 -13.80 -4.79
CA GLY A 36 -2.80 -12.45 -4.22
C GLY A 36 -1.69 -11.56 -4.76
N ILE A 37 -1.94 -10.25 -4.79
CA ILE A 37 -0.97 -9.23 -5.21
C ILE A 37 -0.51 -8.44 -3.98
N ARG A 38 0.81 -8.31 -3.80
CA ARG A 38 1.42 -7.47 -2.75
C ARG A 38 2.12 -6.27 -3.37
N VAL A 39 1.79 -5.08 -2.87
CA VAL A 39 2.38 -3.81 -3.32
C VAL A 39 3.05 -3.10 -2.14
N PHE A 40 4.30 -2.68 -2.32
CA PHE A 40 5.01 -1.86 -1.34
C PHE A 40 4.82 -0.39 -1.69
N VAL A 41 4.25 0.38 -0.75
CA VAL A 41 3.91 1.79 -0.95
C VAL A 41 4.78 2.66 -0.05
N LYS A 42 5.27 3.77 -0.62
CA LYS A 42 5.94 4.83 0.12
C LYS A 42 5.10 6.10 0.03
N LEU A 43 4.54 6.52 1.16
CA LEU A 43 3.80 7.77 1.29
C LEU A 43 4.69 8.88 1.87
N PRO A 44 4.35 10.16 1.63
CA PRO A 44 4.95 11.28 2.34
C PRO A 44 4.75 11.16 3.85
N LEU A 45 5.68 11.69 4.64
CA LEU A 45 5.51 11.74 6.09
C LEU A 45 4.44 12.78 6.44
N ASN A 46 3.36 12.33 7.08
CA ASN A 46 2.33 13.21 7.62
C ASN A 46 2.11 12.84 9.09
N LYS A 47 2.56 13.70 10.01
CA LYS A 47 2.50 13.46 11.46
C LYS A 47 1.10 13.66 12.03
N ASP A 48 0.23 14.35 11.29
CA ASP A 48 -1.14 14.67 11.69
C ASP A 48 -2.18 13.71 11.07
N ALA A 49 -1.75 12.80 10.19
CA ALA A 49 -2.63 11.82 9.56
C ALA A 49 -3.07 10.75 10.57
N SER A 50 -4.35 10.39 10.53
CA SER A 50 -4.81 9.20 11.23
C SER A 50 -4.34 7.93 10.51
N ILE A 51 -4.41 6.78 11.20
CA ILE A 51 -4.11 5.48 10.58
C ILE A 51 -5.06 5.22 9.41
N ALA A 52 -6.34 5.54 9.55
CA ALA A 52 -7.32 5.37 8.48
C ALA A 52 -6.99 6.21 7.22
N ASP A 53 -6.46 7.43 7.40
CA ASP A 53 -6.01 8.26 6.28
C ASP A 53 -4.81 7.62 5.56
N ILE A 54 -3.86 7.08 6.33
CA ILE A 54 -2.68 6.38 5.81
C ILE A 54 -3.10 5.12 5.02
N GLU A 55 -4.03 4.34 5.56
CA GLU A 55 -4.55 3.12 4.92
C GLU A 55 -5.28 3.42 3.61
N SER A 56 -6.13 4.45 3.62
CA SER A 56 -6.83 4.92 2.43
C SER A 56 -5.84 5.36 1.34
N GLN A 57 -4.89 6.23 1.71
CA GLN A 57 -3.90 6.74 0.77
C GLN A 57 -2.97 5.64 0.23
N ALA A 58 -2.56 4.69 1.07
CA ALA A 58 -1.75 3.56 0.66
C ALA A 58 -2.49 2.69 -0.36
N THR A 59 -3.78 2.43 -0.11
CA THR A 59 -4.62 1.64 -1.01
C THR A 59 -4.78 2.30 -2.38
N GLU A 60 -5.03 3.61 -2.41
CA GLU A 60 -5.13 4.37 -3.67
C GLU A 60 -3.83 4.35 -4.46
N ASP A 61 -2.70 4.59 -3.79
CA ASP A 61 -1.40 4.62 -4.44
C ASP A 61 -1.00 3.24 -4.96
N ALA A 62 -1.29 2.17 -4.21
CA ALA A 62 -1.10 0.79 -4.66
C ALA A 62 -1.87 0.49 -5.96
N LYS A 63 -3.16 0.88 -6.04
CA LYS A 63 -3.97 0.71 -7.25
C LYS A 63 -3.39 1.49 -8.44
N LEU A 64 -2.91 2.72 -8.19
CA LEU A 64 -2.27 3.54 -9.23
C LEU A 64 -0.97 2.92 -9.72
N GLN A 65 -0.14 2.38 -8.82
CA GLN A 65 1.10 1.68 -9.17
C GLN A 65 0.80 0.44 -10.03
N LEU A 66 -0.18 -0.38 -9.65
CA LEU A 66 -0.60 -1.54 -10.44
C LEU A 66 -1.12 -1.14 -11.82
N LYS A 67 -1.97 -0.10 -11.90
CA LYS A 67 -2.48 0.41 -13.18
C LYS A 67 -1.33 0.87 -14.09
N LYS A 68 -0.36 1.60 -13.55
CA LYS A 68 0.83 2.05 -14.29
C LYS A 68 1.65 0.85 -14.79
N LEU A 69 1.86 -0.14 -13.94
CA LEU A 69 2.60 -1.35 -14.27
C LEU A 69 1.96 -2.08 -15.45
N VAL A 70 0.65 -2.32 -15.39
CA VAL A 70 -0.11 -2.99 -16.47
C VAL A 70 -0.14 -2.16 -17.75
N SER A 71 -0.26 -0.83 -17.65
CA SER A 71 -0.24 0.05 -18.84
C SER A 71 1.13 0.15 -19.54
N GLY A 72 2.19 -0.31 -18.89
CA GLY A 72 3.55 -0.31 -19.44
C GLY A 72 3.93 -1.60 -20.17
N PHE A 73 3.06 -2.62 -20.19
CA PHE A 73 3.20 -3.85 -20.96
C PHE A 73 2.41 -3.76 -22.27
#